data_AF-A0A9W9EWJ2-F1
#
_entry.id   AF-A0A9W9EWJ2-F1
#
_cell.length_a   1.000
_cell.length_b   1.000
_cell.length_c   1.000
_cell.angle_alpha   90.00
_cell.angle_beta   90.00
_cell.angle_gamma   90.00
#
_symmetry.space_group_name_H-M   'P 1'
#
loop_
_entity.id
_entity.type
_entity.pdbx_description
1 polymer ?
#
loop_
_entity_poly.entity_id
_entity_poly.type
_entity_poly.pdbx_seq_one_letter_code
_entity_poly.pdbx_strand_id
1 'polypeptide(L)'
;MRVSAVLFTLTSTLALGSATKINMSCDFAKDHTGMVQSPYCCRDLKPAMNNPKLKNGQTVNEAEDCKSLKTPQLCEDQSRPACCYEIGPKKICTSHAVFQNVEDI
;
A
#
# COMPACT_ATOMS: atom_id res chain seq x y z
N MET A 1 -45.25 -8.74 -41.19
CA MET A 1 -44.66 -8.32 -39.90
C MET A 1 -43.14 -8.28 -40.07
N ARG A 2 -42.51 -7.12 -39.97
CA ARG A 2 -41.04 -6.97 -40.08
C ARG A 2 -40.48 -6.81 -38.66
N VAL A 3 -39.68 -7.78 -38.21
CA VAL A 3 -39.03 -7.73 -36.90
C VAL A 3 -37.63 -7.19 -37.11
N SER A 4 -37.43 -5.90 -36.84
CA SER A 4 -36.10 -5.29 -36.81
C SER A 4 -35.45 -5.67 -35.49
N ALA A 5 -34.50 -6.61 -35.53
CA ALA A 5 -33.67 -6.95 -34.39
C ALA A 5 -32.57 -5.89 -34.24
N VAL A 6 -32.73 -4.98 -33.28
CA VAL A 6 -31.69 -4.02 -32.89
C VAL A 6 -30.77 -4.72 -31.89
N LEU A 7 -29.58 -5.13 -32.36
CA LEU A 7 -28.53 -5.69 -31.52
C LEU A 7 -27.82 -4.54 -30.79
N PHE A 8 -28.11 -4.37 -29.50
CA PHE A 8 -27.34 -3.50 -28.61
C PHE A 8 -26.10 -4.25 -28.12
N THR A 9 -24.96 -3.99 -28.75
CA THR A 9 -23.66 -4.44 -28.25
C THR A 9 -23.21 -3.50 -27.12
N LEU A 10 -23.39 -3.91 -25.87
CA LEU A 10 -22.80 -3.22 -24.72
C LEU A 10 -21.28 -3.45 -24.73
N THR A 11 -20.53 -2.50 -25.27
CA THR A 11 -19.08 -2.45 -25.10
C THR A 11 -18.77 -1.92 -23.71
N SER A 12 -18.55 -2.81 -22.76
CA SER A 12 -18.05 -2.47 -21.43
C SER A 12 -16.62 -1.95 -21.53
N THR A 13 -16.45 -0.64 -21.64
CA THR A 13 -15.14 -0.01 -21.50
C THR A 13 -14.72 -0.11 -20.04
N LEU A 14 -13.82 -1.07 -19.74
CA LEU A 14 -13.05 -1.07 -18.51
C LEU A 14 -12.20 0.20 -18.50
N ALA A 15 -12.70 1.25 -17.85
CA ALA A 15 -11.87 2.38 -17.49
C ALA A 15 -10.87 1.87 -16.45
N LEU A 16 -9.67 1.47 -16.90
CA LEU A 16 -8.53 1.37 -16.01
C LEU A 16 -8.27 2.79 -15.53
N GLY A 17 -8.81 3.11 -14.35
CA GLY A 17 -8.41 4.31 -13.62
C GLY A 17 -6.90 4.25 -13.50
N SER A 18 -6.22 5.16 -14.20
CA SER A 18 -4.79 5.35 -14.09
C SER A 18 -4.51 5.66 -12.63
N ALA A 19 -4.05 4.66 -11.87
CA ALA A 19 -3.35 4.89 -10.63
C ALA A 19 -2.22 5.85 -11.01
N THR A 20 -2.34 7.11 -10.61
CA THR A 20 -1.24 8.07 -10.68
C THR A 20 -0.04 7.33 -10.16
N LYS A 21 0.94 7.04 -11.02
CA LYS A 21 2.11 6.23 -10.66
C LYS A 21 2.86 7.00 -9.60
N ILE A 22 2.51 6.75 -8.34
CA ILE A 22 3.40 7.01 -7.23
C ILE A 22 4.57 6.08 -7.55
N ASN A 23 5.73 6.64 -7.87
CA ASN A 23 6.97 5.88 -8.09
C ASN A 23 7.50 5.26 -6.78
N MET A 24 6.58 4.82 -5.94
CA MET A 24 6.79 4.17 -4.67
C MET A 24 5.70 3.12 -4.54
N SER A 25 6.10 1.86 -4.35
CA SER A 25 5.19 0.73 -4.23
C SER A 25 5.36 0.01 -2.90
N CYS A 26 4.25 -0.53 -2.41
CA CYS A 26 4.22 -1.42 -1.26
C CYS A 26 3.84 -2.84 -1.68
N ASP A 27 4.62 -3.80 -1.22
CA ASP A 27 4.25 -5.22 -1.32
C ASP A 27 3.02 -5.51 -0.46
N PHE A 28 2.37 -6.64 -0.72
CA PHE A 28 1.40 -7.21 0.22
C PHE A 28 2.00 -7.46 1.59
N ALA A 29 1.15 -7.45 2.62
CA ALA A 29 1.57 -7.67 4.00
C ALA A 29 2.34 -8.99 4.15
N LYS A 30 3.56 -8.91 4.69
CA LYS A 30 4.47 -10.07 4.83
C LYS A 30 4.11 -11.00 5.99
N ASP A 31 3.12 -10.62 6.79
CA ASP A 31 2.58 -11.37 7.92
C ASP A 31 1.53 -12.42 7.52
N HIS A 32 1.38 -12.67 6.21
CA HIS A 32 0.45 -13.65 5.63
C HIS A 32 -1.04 -13.33 5.79
N THR A 33 -1.38 -12.10 6.17
CA THR A 33 -2.78 -11.65 6.21
C THR A 33 -3.37 -11.42 4.81
N GLY A 34 -2.52 -11.25 3.79
CA GLY A 34 -2.96 -10.92 2.42
C GLY A 34 -3.44 -9.47 2.26
N MET A 35 -3.20 -8.63 3.27
CA MET A 35 -3.64 -7.23 3.27
C MET A 35 -2.82 -6.39 2.27
N VAL A 36 -3.52 -5.53 1.54
CA VAL A 36 -2.89 -4.49 0.70
C VAL A 36 -2.33 -3.41 1.62
N GLN A 37 -1.08 -3.01 1.38
CA GLN A 37 -0.40 -1.98 2.17
C GLN A 37 -0.28 -0.68 1.37
N SER A 38 -0.26 0.43 2.10
CA SER A 38 0.04 1.76 1.58
C SER A 38 1.29 2.31 2.27
N PRO A 39 1.99 3.28 1.66
CA PRO A 39 3.17 3.89 2.25
C PRO A 39 2.79 4.94 3.30
N TYR A 40 3.43 4.86 4.46
CA TYR A 40 3.27 5.80 5.57
C TYR A 40 4.62 6.21 6.16
N CYS A 41 4.68 7.46 6.62
CA CYS A 41 5.68 7.88 7.59
C CYS A 41 5.08 7.77 8.98
N CYS A 42 5.53 6.78 9.74
CA CYS A 42 5.07 6.53 11.10
C CYS A 42 6.11 7.00 12.11
N ARG A 43 5.66 7.62 13.18
CA ARG A 43 6.48 7.86 14.37
C ARG A 43 6.30 6.70 15.35
N ASP A 44 7.33 6.45 16.15
CA ASP A 44 7.29 5.48 17.26
C ASP A 44 6.84 4.06 16.87
N LEU A 45 7.33 3.56 15.72
CA LEU A 45 7.14 2.17 15.30
C LEU A 45 7.63 1.24 16.41
N LYS A 46 6.70 0.48 16.99
CA LYS A 46 6.99 -0.49 18.04
C LYS A 46 6.65 -1.90 17.56
N PRO A 47 7.26 -2.94 18.13
CA PRO A 47 6.90 -4.32 17.80
C PRO A 47 5.40 -4.56 18.09
N ALA A 48 4.67 -5.16 17.14
CA ALA A 48 3.24 -5.45 17.30
C ALA A 48 2.99 -6.42 18.47
N MET A 49 1.85 -6.29 19.17
CA MET A 49 1.63 -7.00 20.45
C MET A 49 1.85 -8.52 20.40
N ASN A 50 1.57 -9.17 19.26
CA ASN A 50 1.79 -10.60 19.04
C ASN A 50 3.07 -10.95 18.25
N ASN A 51 3.93 -9.96 18.00
CA ASN A 51 5.28 -10.04 17.41
C ASN A 51 5.52 -11.21 16.45
N PRO A 52 4.69 -11.40 15.42
CA PRO A 52 4.99 -12.43 14.44
C PRO A 52 6.31 -12.04 13.75
N LYS A 53 7.31 -12.90 13.87
CA LYS A 53 8.51 -12.76 13.06
C LYS A 53 8.15 -13.12 11.63
N LEU A 54 8.43 -12.19 10.73
CA LEU A 54 8.38 -12.42 9.30
C LEU A 54 9.41 -13.48 8.92
N LYS A 55 9.17 -14.19 7.82
CA LYS A 55 10.06 -15.28 7.35
C LYS A 55 11.51 -14.84 7.09
N ASN A 56 11.73 -13.55 6.86
CA ASN A 56 13.05 -12.94 6.67
C ASN A 56 13.70 -12.46 7.98
N GLY A 57 13.14 -12.79 9.14
CA GLY A 57 13.63 -12.40 10.45
C GLY A 57 13.24 -11.00 10.91
N GLN A 58 12.54 -10.22 10.09
CA GLN A 58 12.00 -8.90 10.47
C GLN A 58 10.80 -9.05 11.41
N THR A 59 10.58 -8.06 12.27
CA THR A 59 9.42 -8.02 13.17
C THR A 59 8.32 -7.18 12.53
N VAL A 60 7.07 -7.60 12.68
CA VAL A 60 5.92 -6.75 12.36
C VAL A 60 5.82 -5.63 13.39
N ASN A 61 5.76 -4.40 12.92
CA ASN A 61 5.64 -3.23 13.78
C ASN A 61 4.24 -2.64 13.72
N GLU A 62 3.85 -1.90 14.74
CA GLU A 62 2.63 -1.12 14.79
C GLU A 62 2.91 0.32 15.21
N ALA A 63 2.08 1.24 14.73
CA ALA A 63 2.07 2.64 15.13
C ALA A 63 0.65 3.21 15.02
N GLU A 64 0.37 4.28 15.75
CA GLU A 64 -0.92 4.99 15.71
C GLU A 64 -0.78 6.33 14.98
N ASP A 65 0.36 7.00 15.13
CA ASP A 65 0.66 8.26 14.44
C ASP A 65 1.45 8.01 13.16
N CYS A 66 0.72 7.98 12.04
CA CYS A 66 1.27 7.73 10.72
C CYS A 66 0.67 8.68 9.68
N LYS A 67 1.54 9.35 8.94
CA LYS A 67 1.16 10.20 7.80
C LYS A 67 1.20 9.38 6.52
N SER A 68 0.04 9.22 5.87
CA SER A 68 -0.05 8.59 4.55
C SER A 68 0.68 9.44 3.50
N LEU A 69 1.43 8.77 2.64
CA LEU A 69 2.13 9.41 1.53
C LEU A 69 1.37 9.19 0.22
N LYS A 70 1.16 10.27 -0.52
CA LYS A 70 0.53 10.25 -1.86
C LYS A 70 1.53 10.47 -3.00
N THR A 71 2.75 10.88 -2.65
CA THR A 71 3.85 11.15 -3.57
C THR A 71 5.10 10.41 -3.09
N PRO A 72 6.02 10.04 -4.01
CA PRO A 72 7.32 9.49 -3.63
C PRO A 72 8.10 10.54 -2.83
N GLN A 73 8.46 10.22 -1.60
CA GLN A 73 9.34 11.04 -0.75
C GLN A 73 9.83 10.22 0.45
N LEU A 74 10.96 10.63 1.02
CA LEU A 74 11.40 10.17 2.35
C LEU A 74 10.54 10.79 3.46
N CYS A 75 10.64 10.22 4.65
CA CYS A 75 10.06 10.78 5.86
C CYS A 75 10.86 12.00 6.36
N GLU A 76 10.29 12.76 7.30
CA GLU A 76 10.91 13.99 7.85
C GLU A 76 12.27 13.72 8.49
N ASP A 77 12.49 12.51 9.00
CA ASP A 77 13.73 12.01 9.58
C ASP A 77 14.68 11.38 8.54
N GLN A 78 14.39 11.55 7.24
CA GLN A 78 15.08 10.91 6.11
C GLN A 78 14.99 9.38 6.09
N SER A 79 14.11 8.78 6.90
CA SER A 79 13.85 7.34 6.84
C SER A 79 13.00 6.98 5.62
N ARG A 80 13.10 5.72 5.19
CA ARG A 80 12.23 5.20 4.14
C ARG A 80 10.83 5.00 4.70
N PRO A 81 9.77 5.36 3.95
CA PRO A 81 8.41 5.11 4.38
C PRO A 81 8.16 3.63 4.67
N ALA A 82 7.41 3.36 5.73
CA ALA A 82 6.96 2.03 6.07
C ALA A 82 5.73 1.67 5.22
N CYS A 83 5.65 0.42 4.76
CA CYS A 83 4.45 -0.12 4.16
C CYS A 83 3.59 -0.70 5.25
N CYS A 84 2.39 -0.14 5.39
CA CYS A 84 1.47 -0.49 6.45
C CYS A 84 0.05 -0.65 5.92
N TYR A 85 -0.73 -1.50 6.59
CA TYR A 85 -2.17 -1.58 6.41
C TYR A 85 -2.88 -1.19 7.72
N GLU A 86 -4.17 -0.88 7.63
CA GLU A 86 -4.91 -0.32 8.77
C GLU A 86 -5.76 -1.38 9.47
N ILE A 87 -5.67 -1.44 10.81
CA ILE A 87 -6.60 -2.18 11.68
C ILE A 87 -7.11 -1.21 12.75
N GLY A 88 -8.32 -0.69 12.56
CA GLY A 88 -8.88 0.35 13.44
C GLY A 88 -7.97 1.59 13.48
N PRO A 89 -7.59 2.09 14.66
CA PRO A 89 -6.69 3.24 14.77
C PRO A 89 -5.21 2.89 14.48
N LYS A 90 -4.85 1.59 14.48
CA LYS A 90 -3.47 1.14 14.33
C LYS A 90 -3.10 0.96 12.86
N LYS A 91 -1.86 1.29 12.54
CA LYS A 91 -1.19 0.89 11.30
C LYS A 91 -0.25 -0.27 11.61
N ILE A 92 -0.42 -1.37 10.91
CA ILE A 92 0.43 -2.55 11.02
C ILE A 92 1.40 -2.54 9.84
N CYS A 93 2.68 -2.46 10.13
CA CYS A 93 3.75 -2.27 9.16
C CYS A 93 4.61 -3.51 9.05
N THR A 94 4.70 -4.08 7.84
CA THR A 94 5.38 -5.36 7.61
C THR A 94 6.57 -5.25 6.65
N SER A 95 6.75 -4.10 6.01
CA SER A 95 7.85 -3.84 5.08
C SER A 95 8.12 -2.34 4.95
N HIS A 96 9.09 -1.97 4.11
CA HIS A 96 9.35 -0.60 3.71
C HIS A 96 8.97 -0.42 2.24
N ALA A 97 8.65 0.82 1.87
CA ALA A 97 8.29 1.17 0.52
C ALA A 97 9.50 1.05 -0.42
N VAL A 98 9.23 0.57 -1.63
CA VAL A 98 10.22 0.43 -2.70
C VAL A 98 10.06 1.62 -3.64
N PHE A 99 11.08 2.47 -3.70
CA PHE A 99 11.17 3.55 -4.69
C PHE A 99 11.53 2.95 -6.05
N GLN A 100 10.78 3.32 -7.08
CA GLN A 100 10.96 2.80 -8.43
C GLN A 100 12.00 3.58 -9.24
N ASN A 101 12.28 4.83 -8.87
CA ASN A 101 13.40 5.61 -9.42
C ASN A 101 14.33 6.06 -8.30
N VAL A 102 15.61 6.22 -8.65
CA VAL A 102 16.66 6.71 -7.74
C VAL A 102 16.53 8.20 -7.41
N GLU A 103 15.83 8.94 -8.26
CA GLU A 103 15.58 10.39 -8.11
C GLU A 103 14.56 10.71 -7.02
N ASP A 104 13.78 9.71 -6.59
CA ASP A 104 12.74 9.83 -5.57
C ASP A 104 13.28 9.66 -4.13
N ILE A 105 14.60 9.51 -3.97
CA ILE A 105 15.33 9.33 -2.68
C ILE A 105 15.98 10.65 -2.26
#